data_AF-A0A564XV15-F1
#
_entry.id   AF-A0A564XV15-F1
#
_cell.length_a   1.000
_cell.length_b   1.000
_cell.length_c   1.000
_cell.angle_alpha   90.00
_cell.angle_beta   90.00
_cell.angle_gamma   90.00
#
_symmetry.space_group_name_H-M   'P 1'
#
loop_
_entity.id
_entity.type
_entity.pdbx_description
1 polymer ?
#
loop_
_entity_poly.entity_id
_entity_poly.type
_entity_poly.pdbx_seq_one_letter_code
_entity_poly.pdbx_strand_id
1 'polypeptide(L)'
;MILLNSNRIDIHELLQDIIDIMDKRSAKVNTLCFYGETNTGKTMLITLITSHLTVGTINRRGDKSQFHFDNLLNRTVGVMEEPRITNVTKNDFKALLDGDYFEIDVKYGPKEFPERIPNIATIKEDLGILLYHINRNGLYLREKQYKLAEQISSELIKGRICANPVRLCQCHLLELLKRYNKLV
;
A
#
# COMPACT_ATOMS: atom_id res chain seq x y z
N MET A 1 4.26 -5.48 19.28
CA MET A 1 4.08 -6.70 18.47
C MET A 1 2.69 -7.35 18.57
N ILE A 2 1.74 -6.81 19.36
CA ILE A 2 0.40 -7.43 19.49
C ILE A 2 -0.37 -7.45 18.17
N LEU A 3 -0.32 -6.36 17.38
CA LEU A 3 -1.06 -6.27 16.12
C LEU A 3 -0.69 -7.38 15.10
N LEU A 4 0.61 -7.60 14.85
CA LEU A 4 1.06 -8.60 13.88
C LEU A 4 0.80 -10.02 14.39
N ASN A 5 1.11 -10.28 15.66
CA ASN A 5 0.90 -11.60 16.28
C ASN A 5 -0.58 -11.99 16.31
N SER A 6 -1.48 -11.05 16.66
CA SER A 6 -2.93 -11.29 16.65
C SER A 6 -3.46 -11.59 15.25
N ASN A 7 -2.82 -11.06 14.20
CA ASN A 7 -3.18 -11.34 12.81
C ASN A 7 -2.38 -12.49 12.18
N ARG A 8 -1.53 -13.19 12.95
CA ARG A 8 -0.65 -14.26 12.48
C ARG A 8 0.26 -13.84 11.33
N ILE A 9 0.70 -12.59 11.34
CA ILE A 9 1.65 -12.05 10.36
C ILE A 9 3.06 -12.24 10.91
N ASP A 10 3.91 -12.94 10.16
CA ASP A 10 5.33 -13.02 10.47
C ASP A 10 5.99 -11.66 10.23
N ILE A 11 6.65 -11.13 11.27
CA ILE A 11 7.30 -9.83 11.17
C ILE A 11 8.50 -9.86 10.24
N HIS A 12 9.22 -10.99 10.17
CA HIS A 12 10.40 -11.14 9.34
C HIS A 12 10.02 -11.15 7.87
N GLU A 13 8.94 -11.86 7.52
CA GLU A 13 8.38 -11.86 6.16
C GLU A 13 7.89 -10.46 5.78
N LEU A 14 7.13 -9.80 6.66
CA LEU A 14 6.63 -8.44 6.41
C LEU A 14 7.77 -7.43 6.19
N LEU A 15 8.83 -7.48 7.02
CA LEU A 15 9.96 -6.57 6.88
C LEU A 15 10.74 -6.82 5.59
N GLN A 16 10.94 -8.09 5.23
CA GLN A 16 11.61 -8.45 3.98
C GLN A 16 10.82 -7.97 2.77
N ASP A 17 9.50 -8.22 2.74
CA ASP A 17 8.63 -7.74 1.67
C ASP A 17 8.60 -6.20 1.57
N ILE A 18 8.60 -5.50 2.71
CA ILE A 18 8.73 -4.03 2.73
C ILE A 18 10.04 -3.62 2.06
N ILE A 19 11.17 -4.21 2.45
CA ILE A 19 12.48 -3.89 1.86
C ILE A 19 12.48 -4.18 0.36
N ASP A 20 12.01 -5.36 -0.06
CA ASP A 20 12.05 -5.79 -1.46
C ASP A 20 11.17 -4.92 -2.37
N ILE A 21 10.01 -4.48 -1.86
CA ILE A 21 9.13 -3.57 -2.59
C ILE A 21 9.71 -2.15 -2.62
N MET A 22 10.14 -1.61 -1.47
CA MET A 22 10.65 -0.24 -1.36
C MET A 22 11.96 -0.04 -2.11
N ASP A 23 12.84 -1.05 -2.13
CA ASP A 23 14.08 -1.06 -2.93
C ASP A 23 13.85 -1.47 -4.39
N LYS A 24 12.60 -1.72 -4.80
CA LYS A 24 12.21 -2.09 -6.18
C LYS A 24 12.90 -3.39 -6.67
N ARG A 25 13.23 -4.32 -5.78
CA ARG A 25 14.00 -5.55 -6.08
C ARG A 25 13.18 -6.60 -6.86
N SER A 26 11.87 -6.64 -6.62
CA SER A 26 10.97 -7.58 -7.31
C SER A 26 10.58 -7.07 -8.70
N ALA A 27 10.73 -7.84 -9.78
CA ALA A 27 10.49 -7.34 -11.14
C ALA A 27 9.01 -7.14 -11.53
N LYS A 28 8.07 -7.80 -10.84
CA LYS A 28 6.63 -7.75 -11.17
C LYS A 28 5.71 -7.46 -10.00
N VAL A 29 6.30 -7.29 -8.82
CA VAL A 29 5.58 -7.04 -7.57
C VAL A 29 6.12 -5.74 -7.02
N ASN A 30 5.30 -4.70 -7.11
CA ASN A 30 5.70 -3.35 -6.76
C ASN A 30 4.76 -2.72 -5.71
N THR A 31 3.85 -3.53 -5.15
CA THR A 31 2.80 -3.04 -4.25
C THR A 31 2.66 -3.88 -3.00
N LEU A 32 2.65 -3.22 -1.85
CA LEU A 32 2.30 -3.82 -0.56
C LEU A 32 0.85 -3.47 -0.23
N CYS A 33 0.01 -4.46 0.02
CA CYS A 33 -1.42 -4.28 0.19
C CYS A 33 -1.86 -4.76 1.58
N PHE A 34 -2.47 -3.87 2.37
CA PHE A 34 -3.08 -4.24 3.65
C PHE A 34 -4.59 -4.37 3.48
N TYR A 35 -5.11 -5.57 3.71
CA TYR A 35 -6.53 -5.90 3.58
C TYR A 35 -7.19 -6.08 4.94
N GLY A 36 -8.33 -5.45 5.17
CA GLY A 36 -9.11 -5.67 6.38
C GLY A 36 -10.18 -4.62 6.65
N GLU A 37 -10.97 -4.82 7.69
CA GLU A 37 -12.04 -3.90 8.09
C GLU A 37 -11.51 -2.57 8.66
N THR A 38 -12.40 -1.59 8.86
CA THR A 38 -12.05 -0.34 9.53
C THR A 38 -11.45 -0.64 10.92
N ASN A 39 -10.49 0.18 11.36
CA ASN A 39 -9.87 0.09 12.67
C ASN A 39 -9.01 -1.18 12.92
N THR A 40 -8.53 -1.83 11.86
CA THR A 40 -7.55 -2.93 11.96
C THR A 40 -6.09 -2.44 11.93
N GLY A 41 -5.86 -1.12 11.90
CA GLY A 41 -4.51 -0.54 11.92
C GLY A 41 -3.83 -0.37 10.56
N LYS A 42 -4.53 -0.57 9.44
CA LYS A 42 -3.99 -0.38 8.07
C LYS A 42 -3.31 0.98 7.88
N THR A 43 -4.04 2.07 8.08
CA THR A 43 -3.51 3.44 7.93
C THR A 43 -2.36 3.72 8.89
N MET A 44 -2.41 3.17 10.11
CA MET A 44 -1.29 3.30 11.06
C MET A 44 -0.02 2.64 10.52
N LEU A 45 -0.12 1.45 9.91
CA LEU A 45 1.03 0.77 9.30
C LEU A 45 1.58 1.54 8.10
N ILE A 46 0.72 2.07 7.23
CA ILE A 46 1.17 2.92 6.12
C ILE A 46 1.94 4.12 6.66
N THR A 47 1.36 4.88 7.60
CA THR A 47 2.01 6.06 8.17
C THR A 47 3.36 5.70 8.82
N LEU A 48 3.46 4.55 9.48
CA LEU A 48 4.73 4.08 10.05
C LEU A 48 5.79 3.86 8.96
N ILE A 49 5.42 3.20 7.86
CA ILE A 49 6.32 2.89 6.75
C ILE A 49 6.69 4.15 5.97
N THR A 50 5.75 5.05 5.71
CA THR A 50 5.94 6.15 4.74
C THR A 50 6.19 7.52 5.36
N SER A 51 6.08 7.69 6.68
CA SER A 51 6.22 8.99 7.37
C SER A 51 7.52 9.76 7.08
N HIS A 52 8.57 9.07 6.62
CA HIS A 52 9.88 9.63 6.34
C HIS A 52 10.17 9.82 4.85
N LEU A 53 9.15 9.58 4.02
CA LEU A 53 9.24 9.57 2.57
C LEU A 53 8.36 10.66 1.98
N THR A 54 8.70 11.10 0.78
CA THR A 54 7.83 11.97 -0.02
C THR A 54 6.70 11.14 -0.62
N VAL A 55 5.52 11.21 0.01
CA VAL A 55 4.35 10.42 -0.38
C VAL A 55 3.56 11.10 -1.50
N GLY A 56 3.26 10.36 -2.57
CA GLY A 56 2.24 10.71 -3.55
C GLY A 56 0.95 9.95 -3.26
N THR A 57 -0.19 10.63 -3.21
CA THR A 57 -1.49 9.99 -2.95
C THR A 57 -2.28 9.80 -4.23
N ILE A 58 -2.78 8.59 -4.44
CA ILE A 58 -3.65 8.26 -5.57
C ILE A 58 -5.09 8.54 -5.18
N ASN A 59 -5.73 9.43 -5.93
CA ASN A 59 -7.07 9.91 -5.60
C ASN A 59 -8.13 8.82 -5.83
N ARG A 60 -9.06 8.67 -4.87
CA ARG A 60 -10.23 7.76 -4.96
C ARG A 60 -11.29 8.17 -5.99
N ARG A 61 -11.04 9.21 -6.80
CA ARG A 61 -12.04 9.81 -7.69
C ARG A 61 -12.39 8.96 -8.93
N GLY A 62 -11.88 7.73 -9.02
CA GLY A 62 -12.31 6.75 -10.02
C GLY A 62 -11.91 7.19 -11.42
N ASP A 63 -12.86 7.34 -12.34
CA ASP A 63 -12.63 7.77 -13.72
C ASP A 63 -12.92 9.27 -13.96
N LYS A 64 -13.17 10.03 -12.89
CA LYS A 64 -13.68 11.42 -13.01
C LYS A 64 -12.61 12.45 -13.42
N SER A 65 -11.34 12.06 -13.54
CA SER A 65 -10.25 13.01 -13.81
C SER A 65 -8.98 12.31 -14.30
N GLN A 66 -8.65 12.42 -15.59
CA GLN A 66 -7.46 11.81 -16.21
C GLN A 66 -6.14 12.00 -15.43
N PHE A 67 -6.01 13.07 -14.64
CA PHE A 67 -4.89 13.36 -13.72
C PHE A 67 -4.85 12.49 -12.44
N HIS A 68 -5.11 11.18 -12.54
CA HIS A 68 -5.19 10.27 -11.39
C HIS A 68 -3.83 10.03 -10.71
N PHE A 69 -2.76 10.11 -11.49
CA PHE A 69 -1.39 9.74 -11.10
C PHE A 69 -0.43 10.94 -11.05
N ASP A 70 -0.88 12.15 -11.41
CA ASP A 70 -0.07 13.37 -11.42
C ASP A 70 0.64 13.60 -10.07
N ASN A 71 -0.03 13.29 -8.97
CA ASN A 71 0.52 13.38 -7.61
C ASN A 71 1.71 12.44 -7.32
N LEU A 72 1.95 11.43 -8.15
CA LEU A 72 3.07 10.48 -8.01
C LEU A 72 4.37 11.05 -8.56
N LEU A 73 4.32 12.06 -9.42
CA LEU A 73 5.51 12.65 -10.02
C LEU A 73 6.42 13.23 -8.93
N ASN A 74 7.73 12.93 -9.04
CA ASN A 74 8.76 13.33 -8.09
C ASN A 74 8.51 12.86 -6.63
N ARG A 75 7.79 11.74 -6.45
CA ARG A 75 7.56 11.10 -5.16
C ARG A 75 8.36 9.82 -5.01
N THR A 76 8.64 9.46 -3.77
CA THR A 76 9.40 8.25 -3.42
C THR A 76 8.51 7.03 -3.25
N VAL A 77 7.26 7.23 -2.83
CA VAL A 77 6.29 6.16 -2.61
C VAL A 77 4.88 6.62 -2.97
N GLY A 78 4.13 5.74 -3.65
CA GLY A 78 2.70 5.91 -3.90
C GLY A 78 1.88 5.32 -2.76
N VAL A 79 0.91 6.06 -2.25
CA VAL A 79 -0.06 5.56 -1.26
C VAL A 79 -1.45 5.61 -1.87
N MET A 80 -2.14 4.48 -1.82
CA MET A 80 -3.52 4.36 -2.24
C MET A 80 -4.39 3.87 -1.09
N GLU A 81 -5.29 4.73 -0.62
CA GLU A 81 -6.28 4.31 0.35
C GLU A 81 -7.59 4.01 -0.35
N GLU A 82 -8.06 2.77 -0.22
CA GLU A 82 -9.28 2.26 -0.86
C GLU A 82 -9.37 2.65 -2.35
N PRO A 83 -8.37 2.25 -3.17
CA PRO A 83 -8.39 2.52 -4.61
C PRO A 83 -9.64 1.92 -5.26
N ARG A 84 -10.19 2.64 -6.23
CA ARG A 84 -11.29 2.18 -7.09
C ARG A 84 -10.78 1.93 -8.49
N ILE A 85 -10.46 0.68 -8.80
CA ILE A 85 -9.97 0.27 -10.11
C ILE A 85 -11.16 -0.14 -10.98
N THR A 86 -11.35 0.53 -12.11
CA THR A 86 -12.43 0.28 -13.05
C THR A 86 -11.89 -0.42 -14.30
N ASN A 87 -12.78 -0.88 -15.18
CA ASN A 87 -12.34 -1.45 -16.46
C ASN A 87 -11.61 -0.44 -17.37
N VAL A 88 -11.79 0.86 -17.14
CA VAL A 88 -11.11 1.94 -17.88
C VAL A 88 -9.68 2.08 -17.36
N THR A 89 -9.50 2.16 -16.05
CA THR A 89 -8.20 2.43 -15.40
C THR A 89 -7.37 1.16 -15.15
N LYS A 90 -7.92 -0.04 -15.39
CA LYS A 90 -7.27 -1.33 -15.06
C LYS A 90 -5.87 -1.50 -15.66
N ASN A 91 -5.61 -0.95 -16.85
CA ASN A 91 -4.32 -1.14 -17.51
C ASN A 91 -3.25 -0.26 -16.87
N ASP A 92 -3.59 0.98 -16.54
CA ASP A 92 -2.70 1.91 -15.84
C ASP A 92 -2.38 1.40 -14.43
N PHE A 93 -3.40 0.90 -13.72
CA PHE A 93 -3.17 0.24 -12.43
C PHE A 93 -2.32 -1.02 -12.57
N LYS A 94 -2.49 -1.84 -13.62
CA LYS A 94 -1.60 -2.99 -13.84
C LYS A 94 -0.15 -2.54 -14.03
N ALA A 95 0.10 -1.49 -14.84
CA ALA A 95 1.43 -0.95 -15.04
C ALA A 95 2.03 -0.42 -13.72
N LEU A 96 1.26 0.37 -12.97
CA LEU A 96 1.68 0.90 -11.68
C LEU A 96 2.01 -0.21 -10.65
N LEU A 97 1.15 -1.23 -10.55
CA LEU A 97 1.35 -2.34 -9.61
C LEU A 97 2.50 -3.28 -10.03
N ASP A 98 2.79 -3.41 -11.33
CA ASP A 98 4.00 -4.09 -11.85
C ASP A 98 5.26 -3.26 -11.55
N GLY A 99 5.13 -1.94 -11.54
CA GLY A 99 6.25 -1.01 -11.63
C GLY A 99 6.76 -0.81 -13.05
N ASP A 100 5.91 -1.03 -14.05
CA ASP A 100 6.20 -0.81 -15.47
C ASP A 100 6.04 0.67 -15.84
N TYR A 101 6.61 1.06 -16.99
CA TYR A 101 6.48 2.40 -17.54
C TYR A 101 5.06 2.64 -18.05
N PHE A 102 4.47 3.77 -17.68
CA PHE A 102 3.20 4.23 -18.24
C PHE A 102 3.19 5.76 -18.37
N GLU A 103 2.34 6.28 -19.24
CA GLU A 103 2.25 7.72 -19.48
C GLU A 103 1.24 8.33 -18.50
N ILE A 104 1.61 9.45 -17.87
CA ILE A 104 0.76 10.22 -16.96
C ILE A 104 0.38 11.54 -17.61
N ASP A 105 -0.93 11.83 -17.62
CA ASP A 105 -1.42 13.18 -17.91
C ASP A 105 -1.13 14.13 -16.73
N VAL A 106 -0.46 15.24 -17.01
CA VAL A 106 -0.06 16.27 -16.04
C VAL A 106 -0.92 17.52 -16.21
N LYS A 107 -1.42 18.06 -15.11
CA LYS A 107 -2.27 19.25 -15.20
C LYS A 107 -1.46 20.46 -15.65
N TYR A 108 -1.87 21.07 -16.78
CA TYR A 108 -1.19 22.23 -17.39
C TYR A 108 0.25 21.95 -17.84
N GLY A 109 0.63 20.68 -18.03
CA GLY A 109 1.96 20.27 -18.45
C GLY A 109 1.93 19.30 -19.63
N PRO A 110 3.10 18.99 -20.21
CA PRO A 110 3.23 17.86 -21.11
C PRO A 110 2.98 16.56 -20.34
N LYS A 111 2.67 15.49 -21.06
CA LYS A 111 2.61 14.16 -20.46
C LYS A 111 4.00 13.72 -20.00
N GLU A 112 4.04 12.99 -18.88
CA GLU A 112 5.29 12.54 -18.28
C GLU A 112 5.29 11.04 -18.05
N PHE A 113 6.50 10.45 -18.02
CA PHE A 113 6.71 9.05 -17.68
C PHE A 113 7.36 9.02 -16.29
N PRO A 114 6.64 8.58 -15.24
CA PRO A 114 7.23 8.43 -13.93
C PRO A 114 8.28 7.32 -13.97
N GLU A 115 9.32 7.47 -13.15
CA GLU A 115 10.14 6.32 -12.79
C GLU A 115 9.30 5.29 -12.05
N ARG A 116 9.80 4.05 -11.96
CA ARG A 116 9.17 3.02 -11.15
C ARG A 116 9.03 3.49 -9.70
N ILE A 117 7.80 3.62 -9.19
CA ILE A 117 7.50 4.07 -7.83
C ILE A 117 6.87 2.91 -7.05
N PRO A 118 7.41 2.50 -5.88
CA PRO A 118 6.77 1.49 -5.04
C PRO A 118 5.46 2.00 -4.48
N ASN A 119 4.50 1.10 -4.28
CA ASN A 119 3.17 1.47 -3.83
C ASN A 119 2.77 0.75 -2.55
N ILE A 120 1.97 1.44 -1.72
CA ILE A 120 1.33 0.84 -0.55
C ILE A 120 -0.18 1.11 -0.61
N ALA A 121 -0.96 0.05 -0.51
CA ALA A 121 -2.41 0.08 -0.59
C ALA A 121 -3.07 -0.29 0.74
N THR A 122 -4.18 0.38 1.06
CA THR A 122 -5.14 -0.15 2.03
C THR A 122 -6.44 -0.47 1.32
N ILE A 123 -6.99 -1.64 1.61
CA ILE A 123 -8.27 -2.07 1.06
C ILE A 123 -9.15 -2.67 2.16
N LYS A 124 -10.45 -2.39 2.06
CA LYS A 124 -11.49 -3.05 2.84
C LYS A 124 -12.20 -4.12 2.02
N GLU A 125 -12.43 -3.83 0.75
CA GLU A 125 -13.03 -4.72 -0.22
C GLU A 125 -11.97 -5.21 -1.21
N ASP A 126 -12.28 -6.28 -1.93
CA ASP A 126 -11.40 -6.83 -2.95
C ASP A 126 -10.95 -5.75 -3.96
N LEU A 127 -9.64 -5.65 -4.21
CA LEU A 127 -9.05 -4.63 -5.11
C LEU A 127 -9.66 -4.70 -6.52
N GLY A 128 -9.98 -5.91 -6.98
CA GLY A 128 -10.57 -6.19 -8.28
C GLY A 128 -12.10 -6.22 -8.30
N ILE A 129 -12.81 -5.76 -7.24
CA ILE A 129 -14.26 -5.96 -7.10
C ILE A 129 -15.08 -5.39 -8.26
N LEU A 130 -14.64 -4.26 -8.83
CA LEU A 130 -15.30 -3.60 -9.96
C LEU A 130 -14.85 -4.15 -11.33
N LEU A 131 -13.95 -5.13 -11.35
CA LEU A 131 -13.45 -5.77 -12.57
C LEU A 131 -14.17 -7.09 -12.85
N TYR A 132 -14.26 -7.41 -14.14
CA TYR A 132 -14.63 -8.76 -14.57
C TYR A 132 -13.64 -9.78 -14.00
N HIS A 133 -14.15 -10.95 -13.59
CA HIS A 133 -13.37 -12.00 -12.91
C HIS A 133 -12.03 -12.33 -13.61
N ILE A 134 -12.02 -12.39 -14.95
CA ILE A 134 -10.83 -12.72 -15.74
C ILE A 134 -9.67 -11.71 -15.57
N ASN A 135 -10.00 -10.46 -15.21
CA ASN A 135 -9.02 -9.38 -15.07
C ASN A 135 -8.44 -9.25 -13.66
N ARG A 136 -9.06 -9.88 -12.65
CA ARG A 136 -8.67 -9.73 -11.25
C ARG A 136 -7.33 -10.39 -10.93
N ASN A 137 -7.11 -11.59 -11.47
CA ASN A 137 -5.85 -12.34 -11.30
C ASN A 137 -4.63 -11.54 -11.76
N GLY A 138 -4.79 -10.67 -12.76
CA GLY A 138 -3.72 -9.78 -13.18
C GLY A 138 -3.27 -8.82 -12.08
N LEU A 139 -4.18 -8.32 -11.25
CA LEU A 139 -3.82 -7.41 -10.16
C LEU A 139 -3.11 -8.17 -9.02
N TYR A 140 -3.64 -9.32 -8.63
CA TYR A 140 -3.12 -10.07 -7.47
C TYR A 140 -1.69 -10.58 -7.66
N LEU A 141 -1.27 -10.83 -8.90
CA LEU A 141 0.11 -11.24 -9.20
C LEU A 141 1.14 -10.13 -8.97
N ARG A 142 0.69 -8.88 -8.74
CA ARG A 142 1.52 -7.68 -8.67
C ARG A 142 1.57 -7.06 -7.27
N GLU A 143 0.90 -7.69 -6.30
CA GLU A 143 0.85 -7.22 -4.92
C GLU A 143 1.26 -8.30 -3.90
N LYS A 144 1.86 -7.86 -2.79
CA LYS A 144 1.97 -8.66 -1.56
C LYS A 144 0.85 -8.24 -0.63
N GLN A 145 -0.12 -9.13 -0.40
CA GLN A 145 -1.27 -8.82 0.44
C GLN A 145 -1.14 -9.39 1.84
N TYR A 146 -1.30 -8.53 2.85
CA TYR A 146 -1.36 -8.88 4.27
C TYR A 146 -2.77 -8.64 4.82
N LYS A 147 -3.38 -9.69 5.39
CA LYS A 147 -4.72 -9.63 5.96
C LYS A 147 -4.66 -9.24 7.44
N LEU A 148 -5.28 -8.10 7.77
CA LEU A 148 -5.52 -7.61 9.12
C LEU A 148 -7.00 -7.86 9.49
N ALA A 149 -7.29 -9.02 10.05
CA ALA A 149 -8.62 -9.44 10.45
C ALA A 149 -9.06 -8.87 11.81
N GLU A 150 -8.12 -8.67 12.72
CA GLU A 150 -8.42 -8.29 14.09
C GLU A 150 -8.50 -6.77 14.26
N GLN A 151 -9.67 -6.30 14.71
CA GLN A 151 -9.90 -4.88 14.96
C GLN A 151 -9.30 -4.45 16.30
N ILE A 152 -8.73 -3.26 16.30
CA ILE A 152 -8.26 -2.56 17.49
C ILE A 152 -9.47 -1.90 18.16
N SER A 153 -9.55 -1.95 19.47
CA SER A 153 -10.61 -1.31 20.24
C SER A 153 -10.46 0.21 20.19
N SER A 154 -11.58 0.92 20.11
CA SER A 154 -11.69 2.36 20.20
C SER A 154 -12.98 2.74 20.93
N GLU A 155 -13.24 4.02 21.10
CA GLU A 155 -14.49 4.54 21.68
C GLU A 155 -15.74 4.06 20.92
N LEU A 156 -15.61 3.81 19.60
CA LEU A 156 -16.71 3.44 18.71
C LEU A 156 -16.74 1.95 18.36
N ILE A 157 -15.62 1.23 18.49
CA ILE A 157 -15.48 -0.16 18.03
C ILE A 157 -14.93 -1.01 19.17
N LYS A 158 -15.68 -2.05 19.54
CA LYS A 158 -15.22 -3.07 20.47
C LYS A 158 -14.40 -4.14 19.73
N GLY A 159 -13.13 -3.86 19.53
CA GLY A 159 -12.17 -4.75 18.87
C GLY A 159 -11.69 -5.90 19.76
N ARG A 160 -10.95 -6.85 19.16
CA ARG A 160 -10.27 -7.93 19.89
C ARG A 160 -8.88 -7.53 20.39
N ILE A 161 -8.27 -6.53 19.77
CA ILE A 161 -6.99 -5.98 20.19
C ILE A 161 -7.28 -4.76 21.05
N CYS A 162 -6.81 -4.71 22.29
CA CYS A 162 -6.97 -3.52 23.12
C CYS A 162 -6.30 -2.30 22.45
N ALA A 163 -6.88 -1.11 22.64
CA ALA A 163 -6.24 0.14 22.24
C ALA A 163 -4.84 0.19 22.87
N ASN A 164 -3.80 0.33 22.04
CA ASN A 164 -2.45 0.34 22.55
C ASN A 164 -2.20 1.66 23.31
N PRO A 165 -1.79 1.65 24.58
CA PRO A 165 -1.47 2.88 25.31
C PRO A 165 -0.28 3.63 24.68
N VAL A 166 0.57 2.93 23.92
CA VAL A 166 1.74 3.51 23.25
C VAL A 166 1.47 3.70 21.77
N ARG A 167 1.60 4.93 21.28
CA ARG A 167 1.61 5.23 19.85
C ARG A 167 2.91 4.72 19.24
N LEU A 168 2.82 3.82 18.27
CA LEU A 168 3.97 3.45 17.48
C LEU A 168 4.43 4.69 16.68
N CYS A 169 5.66 5.17 16.90
CA CYS A 169 6.33 6.11 16.00
C CYS A 169 7.30 5.42 15.06
N GLN A 170 7.67 6.15 14.00
CA GLN A 170 8.73 5.82 13.05
C GLN A 170 10.01 5.33 13.74
N CYS A 171 10.35 5.95 14.86
CA CYS A 171 11.45 5.58 15.75
C CYS A 171 11.52 4.05 16.01
N HIS A 172 10.37 3.41 16.24
CA HIS A 172 10.26 2.00 16.56
C HIS A 172 10.45 1.12 15.33
N LEU A 173 9.98 1.58 14.15
CA LEU A 173 10.18 0.85 12.89
C LEU A 173 11.63 0.89 12.45
N LEU A 174 12.30 2.05 12.57
CA LEU A 174 13.73 2.18 12.26
C LEU A 174 14.59 1.29 13.16
N GLU A 175 14.31 1.26 14.46
CA GLU A 175 15.02 0.38 15.39
C GLU A 175 14.79 -1.09 15.05
N LEU A 176 13.57 -1.45 14.66
CA LEU A 176 13.24 -2.81 14.22
C LEU A 176 13.99 -3.20 12.94
N LEU A 177 14.03 -2.33 11.93
CA LEU A 177 14.77 -2.55 10.68
C LEU A 177 16.29 -2.66 10.93
N LYS A 178 16.84 -1.82 11.81
CA LYS A 178 18.25 -1.89 12.22
C LYS A 178 18.60 -3.21 12.90
N ARG A 179 17.69 -3.74 13.72
CA ARG A 179 17.86 -5.06 14.35
C ARG A 179 17.76 -6.18 13.32
N TYR A 180 16.81 -6.10 12.40
CA TYR A 180 16.63 -7.08 11.34
C TYR A 180 17.86 -7.17 10.42
N ASN A 181 18.39 -6.03 9.96
CA ASN A 181 19.60 -6.00 9.13
C ASN A 181 20.88 -6.50 9.84
N LYS A 182 20.85 -6.67 11.17
CA LYS A 182 21.96 -7.29 11.93
C LYS A 182 21.77 -8.79 12.15
N LEU A 183 20.57 -9.32 11.87
CA LEU A 183 20.20 -10.73 12.04
C LEU A 183 20.28 -11.51 10.73
N VAL A 184 20.36 -10.82 9.60
CA VAL A 184 20.64 -11.34 8.24
C VAL A 184 22.11 -11.13 7.93
#